data_AF-A0AA45WWC6-F1
#
_entry.id   AF-A0AA45WWC6-F1
#
_cell.length_a   1.000
_cell.length_b   1.000
_cell.length_c   1.000
_cell.angle_alpha   90.00
_cell.angle_beta   90.00
_cell.angle_gamma   90.00
#
_symmetry.space_group_name_H-M   'P 1'
#
loop_
_entity.id
_entity.type
_entity.pdbx_description
1 polymer ?
#
loop_
_entity_poly.entity_id
_entity_poly.type
_entity_poly.pdbx_seq_one_letter_code
_entity_poly.pdbx_strand_id
1 'polypeptide(L)' 'MKAFRNPGNIHSPLAAYTHQIEVSGNTRWLVLSGQLGKDENGFVPTDPMK' A
#
# COMPACT_ATOMS: atom_id res chain seq x y z
N MET A 1 15.72 7.75 8.94
CA MET A 1 14.36 8.34 9.02
C MET A 1 13.34 7.34 8.49
N LYS A 2 12.10 7.32 9.03
CA LYS A 2 11.00 6.49 8.50
C LYS A 2 9.86 7.41 8.07
N ALA A 3 9.37 7.25 6.84
CA ALA A 3 8.21 7.97 6.32
C ALA A 3 7.10 6.97 5.97
N PHE A 4 5.94 7.14 6.59
CA PHE A 4 4.76 6.30 6.41
C PHE A 4 3.82 6.98 5.40
N ARG A 5 3.35 6.26 4.37
CA ARG A 5 2.42 6.84 3.37
C ARG A 5 1.28 5.88 3.05
N ASN A 6 0.07 6.45 3.00
CA ASN A 6 -1.15 5.81 2.49
C ASN A 6 -1.68 6.70 1.35
N PRO A 7 -1.54 6.30 0.07
CA PRO A 7 -2.10 7.06 -1.05
C PRO A 7 -3.62 7.20 -0.93
N GLY A 8 -4.16 8.38 -1.27
CA GLY A 8 -5.60 8.66 -1.17
C GLY A 8 -6.45 8.12 -2.33
N ASN A 9 -5.82 7.57 -3.36
CA ASN A 9 -6.46 7.05 -4.57
C ASN A 9 -6.47 5.50 -4.63
N ILE A 10 -6.27 4.85 -3.48
CA ILE A 10 -6.38 3.41 -3.31
C ILE A 10 -7.17 3.11 -2.04
N HIS A 11 -7.61 1.86 -1.87
CA HIS A 11 -8.30 1.44 -0.66
C HIS A 11 -7.48 1.72 0.62
N SER A 12 -8.10 2.26 1.67
CA SER A 12 -7.47 2.52 2.96
C SER A 12 -6.97 1.26 3.68
N PRO A 13 -5.95 1.33 4.56
CA PRO A 13 -5.58 0.19 5.40
C PRO A 13 -6.76 -0.30 6.26
N LEU A 14 -7.03 -1.61 6.22
CA LEU A 14 -8.17 -2.24 6.91
C LEU A 14 -7.93 -2.46 8.42
N ALA A 15 -6.66 -2.44 8.84
CA ALA A 15 -6.23 -2.67 10.20
C ALA A 15 -4.97 -1.82 10.48
N ALA A 16 -4.25 -2.11 11.57
CA ALA A 16 -3.06 -1.38 11.99
C ALA A 16 -1.83 -1.64 11.10
N TYR A 17 -1.88 -1.23 9.83
CA TYR A 17 -0.76 -1.27 8.90
C TYR A 17 -0.69 -0.01 8.02
N THR A 18 0.37 0.12 7.21
CA THR A 18 0.58 1.21 6.25
C THR A 18 0.90 0.62 4.88
N HIS A 19 0.46 1.25 3.80
CA HIS A 19 0.71 0.78 2.44
C HIS A 19 2.18 0.76 2.08
N GLN A 20 2.90 1.84 2.41
CA GLN A 20 4.33 1.92 2.21
C GLN A 20 5.06 2.57 3.39
N ILE A 21 6.27 2.08 3.65
CA ILE A 21 7.22 2.73 4.55
C ILE A 21 8.52 2.94 3.78
N GLU A 22 8.94 4.18 3.67
CA GLU A 22 10.27 4.52 3.18
C GLU A 22 11.21 4.66 4.36
N VAL A 23 12.33 3.94 4.32
CA VAL A 23 13.41 4.01 5.30
C VAL A 23 14.61 4.65 4.62
N SER A 24 15.03 5.80 5.13
CA SER A 24 16.13 6.60 4.58
C SER A 24 17.33 6.64 5.53
N GLY A 25 18.53 6.59 4.95
CA GLY A 25 19.84 6.64 5.60
C GLY A 25 20.93 6.66 4.52
N ASN A 26 21.93 5.79 4.60
CA ASN A 26 22.92 5.60 3.52
C ASN A 26 22.30 5.02 2.23
N THR A 27 21.13 4.40 2.33
CA THR A 27 20.36 3.88 1.20
C THR A 27 18.89 4.21 1.42
N ARG A 28 18.17 4.39 0.32
CA ARG A 28 16.72 4.55 0.32
C ARG A 28 16.08 3.18 0.10
N TRP A 29 15.35 2.70 1.10
CA TRP A 29 14.62 1.44 1.04
C TRP A 29 13.12 1.72 1.06
N LEU A 30 12.38 1.12 0.14
CA LEU A 30 10.91 1.17 0.12
C LEU A 30 10.35 -0.21 0.48
N VAL A 31 9.60 -0.28 1.58
CA VAL A 31 8.83 -1.47 1.97
C VAL A 31 7.39 -1.25 1.55
N LEU A 32 6.86 -2.15 0.72
CA LEU A 32 5.45 -2.18 0.33
C LEU A 32 4.74 -3.32 1.04
N SER A 33 3.57 -3.03 1.61
CA SER A 33 2.64 -4.09 2.03
C SER A 33 2.11 -4.83 0.79
N GLY A 34 1.69 -6.08 0.96
CA GLY A 34 1.05 -6.84 -0.11
C GLY A 34 -0.16 -6.09 -0.68
N GLN A 35 -0.22 -5.97 -2.00
CA GLN A 35 -1.31 -5.27 -2.69
C GLN A 35 -2.24 -6.28 -3.36
N LEU A 36 -3.54 -6.00 -3.29
CA LEU A 36 -4.57 -6.63 -4.11
C LEU A 36 -5.04 -5.62 -5.14
N GLY A 37 -5.68 -6.07 -6.22
CA GLY A 37 -6.39 -5.19 -7.16
C GLY A 37 -7.67 -4.58 -6.56
N LYS A 38 -7.62 -4.12 -5.31
CA LYS A 38 -8.75 -3.56 -4.58
C LYS A 38 -8.91 -2.08 -4.91
N ASP A 39 -10.06 -1.68 -5.44
CA ASP A 39 -10.34 -0.27 -5.76
C ASP A 39 -10.67 0.57 -4.51
N GLU A 40 -10.85 1.88 -4.70
CA GLU A 40 -11.19 2.82 -3.63
C GLU A 40 -12.52 2.53 -2.92
N ASN A 41 -13.47 1.87 -3.60
CA ASN A 41 -14.75 1.45 -3.05
C ASN A 41 -14.67 0.09 -2.34
N GLY A 42 -13.51 -0.55 -2.42
CA GLY A 42 -13.19 -1.80 -1.80
C GLY A 42 -13.62 -3.04 -2.58
N PHE A 43 -13.95 -2.90 -3.86
CA PHE A 43 -14.18 -4.02 -4.75
C PHE A 43 -12.85 -4.70 -5.10
N VAL A 44 -12.84 -6.04 -5.03
CA VAL A 44 -11.74 -6.87 -5.50
C VAL A 44 -12.25 -7.68 -6.69
N PRO A 45 -11.59 -7.63 -7.86
CA PRO A 45 -11.96 -8.45 -9.01
C PRO A 45 -12.01 -9.93 -8.65
N THR A 46 -13.04 -10.61 -9.15
CA THR A 46 -13.17 -12.07 -9.00
C THR A 46 -12.19 -12.83 -9.88
N ASP A 47 -11.72 -12.20 -10.96
CA ASP A 47 -10.69 -12.69 -11.86
C ASP A 47 -9.57 -11.64 -11.92
N PRO A 48 -8.36 -11.95 -11.43
CA PRO A 48 -7.25 -10.98 -11.39
C PRO A 48 -6.62 -10.73 -12.77
N MET A 49 -7.00 -11.49 -13.81
CA MET A 49 -6.40 -11.44 -15.14
C MET A 49 -7.35 -10.94 -16.22
N LYS A 50 -8.59 -10.57 -15.87
CA LYS A 50 -9.58 -10.00 -16.80
C LYS A 50 -9.69 -8.49 -16.70
#